data_AF-A0A3M1CGH2-F1
#
_entry.id   AF-A0A3M1CGH2-F1
#
_cell.length_a   1.000
_cell.length_b   1.000
_cell.length_c   1.000
_cell.angle_alpha   90.00
_cell.angle_beta   90.00
_cell.angle_gamma   90.00
#
_symmetry.space_group_name_H-M   'P 1'
#
loop_
_entity.id
_entity.type
_entity.pdbx_description
1 polymer ?
#
loop_
_entity_poly.entity_id
_entity_poly.type
_entity_poly.pdbx_seq_one_letter_code
_entity_poly.pdbx_strand_id
1 'polypeptide(L)'
;MTDVADFISTESVTSMLYASEIQKGLLPKKRHFDKMNMDYGILYWPHSVLSGDFYWLGLREDKIFLAVADCTGKGISASLLSVMGISLLNYVILSKNYDLLGDYLKELDKKWLETFQSENEDKMFNN
;
A
#
# COMPACT_ATOMS: atom_id res chain seq x y z
N MET A 1 33.16 -19.03 -16.11
CA MET A 1 33.35 -18.30 -14.84
C MET A 1 32.25 -17.26 -14.84
N THR A 2 31.19 -17.45 -14.05
CA THR A 2 30.07 -16.50 -14.00
C THR A 2 30.60 -15.20 -13.41
N ASP A 3 30.37 -14.08 -14.09
CA ASP A 3 30.87 -12.78 -13.65
C ASP A 3 30.18 -12.39 -12.34
N VAL A 4 30.90 -11.74 -11.42
CA VAL A 4 30.34 -11.31 -10.12
C VAL A 4 29.19 -10.31 -10.34
N ALA A 5 29.27 -9.52 -11.42
CA ALA A 5 28.19 -8.63 -11.86
C ALA A 5 26.90 -9.39 -12.26
N ASP A 6 27.04 -10.51 -12.98
CA ASP A 6 25.89 -11.34 -13.38
C ASP A 6 25.22 -11.97 -12.16
N PHE A 7 26.00 -12.39 -11.16
CA PHE A 7 25.47 -12.95 -9.92
C PHE A 7 24.66 -11.91 -9.11
N ILE A 8 25.21 -10.71 -8.89
CA ILE A 8 24.52 -9.63 -8.15
C ILE A 8 23.25 -9.19 -8.87
N SER A 9 23.28 -9.12 -10.21
CA SER A 9 22.09 -8.77 -11.01
C SER A 9 20.98 -9.83 -10.84
N THR A 10 21.34 -11.11 -10.80
CA THR A 10 20.41 -12.23 -10.65
C THR A 10 19.77 -12.25 -9.26
N GLU A 11 20.55 -12.02 -8.20
CA GLU A 11 20.03 -11.93 -6.82
C GLU A 11 19.07 -10.73 -6.66
N SER A 12 19.44 -9.58 -7.23
CA SER A 12 18.60 -8.36 -7.22
C SER A 12 17.28 -8.58 -7.95
N VAL A 13 17.29 -9.25 -9.11
CA VAL A 13 16.06 -9.58 -9.85
C VAL A 13 15.19 -10.56 -9.04
N THR A 14 15.80 -11.57 -8.44
CA THR A 14 15.07 -12.58 -7.64
C THR A 14 14.39 -11.94 -6.42
N SER A 15 15.07 -11.02 -5.73
CA SER A 15 14.47 -10.29 -4.60
C SER A 15 13.33 -9.36 -5.03
N MET A 16 13.45 -8.68 -6.18
CA MET A 16 12.36 -7.86 -6.74
C MET A 16 11.14 -8.71 -7.11
N LEU A 17 11.35 -9.88 -7.71
CA LEU A 17 10.26 -10.82 -8.01
C LEU A 17 9.56 -11.31 -6.74
N TYR A 18 10.34 -11.66 -5.71
CA TYR A 18 9.78 -12.08 -4.42
C TYR A 18 9.00 -10.94 -3.74
N ALA A 19 9.51 -9.72 -3.74
CA ALA A 19 8.81 -8.54 -3.24
C ALA A 19 7.50 -8.28 -4.02
N SER A 20 7.50 -8.51 -5.34
CA SER A 20 6.30 -8.40 -6.18
C SER A 20 5.23 -9.41 -5.77
N GLU A 21 5.62 -10.65 -5.48
CA GLU A 21 4.69 -11.67 -5.00
C GLU A 21 4.10 -11.32 -3.64
N ILE A 22 4.90 -10.76 -2.72
CA ILE A 22 4.40 -10.23 -1.44
C ILE A 22 3.39 -9.11 -1.69
N GLN A 23 3.76 -8.11 -2.50
CA GLN A 23 2.89 -6.98 -2.80
C GLN A 23 1.56 -7.42 -3.40
N LYS A 24 1.58 -8.30 -4.42
CA LYS A 24 0.37 -8.88 -5.01
C LYS A 24 -0.42 -9.68 -3.98
N GLY A 25 0.24 -10.36 -3.05
CA GLY A 25 -0.39 -11.12 -1.97
C GLY A 25 -1.28 -10.26 -1.07
N LEU A 26 -0.93 -8.98 -0.89
CA LEU A 26 -1.68 -8.02 -0.08
C LEU A 26 -2.93 -7.47 -0.78
N LEU A 27 -2.98 -7.51 -2.12
CA LEU A 27 -4.12 -7.01 -2.88
C LEU A 27 -5.37 -7.89 -2.67
N PRO A 28 -6.58 -7.29 -2.62
CA PRO A 28 -7.81 -8.05 -2.51
C PRO A 28 -7.96 -9.10 -3.63
N LYS A 29 -8.26 -10.33 -3.22
CA LYS A 29 -8.50 -11.48 -4.10
C LYS A 29 -9.98 -11.66 -4.35
N LYS A 30 -10.33 -12.41 -5.40
CA LYS A 30 -11.71 -12.79 -5.76
C LYS A 30 -12.58 -13.16 -4.54
N ARG A 31 -12.08 -14.05 -3.68
CA ARG A 31 -12.77 -14.48 -2.45
C ARG A 31 -13.21 -13.34 -1.51
N HIS A 32 -12.53 -12.19 -1.54
CA HIS A 32 -12.88 -11.04 -0.70
C HIS A 32 -14.07 -10.27 -1.26
N PHE A 33 -14.18 -10.16 -2.59
CA PHE A 33 -15.33 -9.55 -3.27
C PHE A 33 -16.56 -10.46 -3.23
N ASP A 34 -16.35 -11.77 -3.46
CA ASP A 34 -17.44 -12.77 -3.41
C ASP A 34 -18.15 -12.76 -2.04
N LYS A 35 -17.40 -12.56 -0.95
CA LYS A 35 -17.95 -12.45 0.41
C LYS A 35 -18.85 -11.24 0.63
N MET A 36 -18.75 -10.22 -0.21
CA MET A 36 -19.53 -8.99 -0.10
C MET A 36 -20.73 -8.99 -1.05
N ASN A 37 -20.95 -10.08 -1.80
CA ASN A 37 -22.00 -10.20 -2.82
C ASN A 37 -22.01 -9.02 -3.81
N MET A 38 -20.82 -8.50 -4.16
CA MET A 38 -20.67 -7.42 -5.14
C MET A 38 -20.38 -7.98 -6.52
N ASP A 39 -21.04 -7.44 -7.54
CA ASP A 39 -20.55 -7.55 -8.91
C ASP A 39 -19.31 -6.66 -9.07
N TYR A 40 -18.23 -7.19 -9.61
CA TYR A 40 -16.96 -6.47 -9.66
C TYR A 40 -16.13 -6.81 -10.91
N GLY A 41 -15.30 -5.85 -11.30
CA GLY A 41 -14.26 -6.02 -12.31
C GLY A 41 -12.97 -5.35 -11.84
N ILE A 42 -11.82 -6.01 -12.04
CA ILE A 42 -10.52 -5.48 -11.65
C ILE A 42 -9.62 -5.46 -12.88
N LEU A 43 -9.14 -4.27 -13.23
CA LEU A 43 -8.04 -4.09 -14.18
C LEU A 43 -6.85 -3.53 -13.40
N TYR A 44 -5.82 -4.36 -13.22
CA TYR A 44 -4.59 -3.95 -12.54
C TYR A 44 -3.41 -4.22 -13.47
N TRP A 45 -2.89 -3.14 -14.06
CA TRP A 45 -1.81 -3.18 -15.05
C TRP A 45 -0.71 -2.18 -14.66
N PRO A 46 0.14 -2.53 -13.67
CA PRO A 46 1.24 -1.66 -13.28
C PRO A 46 2.32 -1.62 -14.36
N HIS A 47 3.01 -0.49 -14.50
CA HIS A 47 4.09 -0.31 -15.47
C HIS A 47 5.37 -1.07 -15.10
N SER A 48 5.54 -1.44 -13.83
CA SER A 48 6.75 -2.07 -13.29
C SER A 48 6.41 -3.31 -12.44
N VAL A 49 7.40 -4.19 -12.23
CA VAL A 49 7.31 -5.39 -11.37
C VAL A 49 6.90 -5.02 -9.94
N LEU A 50 7.30 -3.84 -9.48
CA LEU A 50 6.93 -3.24 -8.21
C LEU A 50 6.24 -1.90 -8.47
N SER A 51 5.02 -1.74 -7.95
CA SER A 51 4.15 -0.59 -8.24
C SER A 51 3.88 0.27 -7.01
N GLY A 52 3.60 1.55 -7.19
CA GLY A 52 2.99 2.39 -6.17
C GLY A 52 1.48 2.21 -6.09
N ASP A 53 0.87 1.83 -7.22
CA ASP A 53 -0.56 1.64 -7.37
C ASP A 53 -1.05 0.43 -6.57
N PHE A 54 -2.13 0.62 -5.82
CA PHE A 54 -2.83 -0.47 -5.15
C PHE A 54 -4.32 -0.18 -5.04
N TYR A 55 -5.08 -1.25 -4.79
CA TYR A 55 -6.48 -1.16 -4.41
C TYR A 55 -6.70 -1.94 -3.12
N TRP A 56 -7.67 -1.52 -2.35
CA TRP A 56 -7.97 -2.07 -1.04
C TRP A 56 -9.48 -2.19 -0.85
N LEU A 57 -9.88 -3.24 -0.16
CA LEU A 57 -11.27 -3.58 0.08
C LEU A 57 -11.43 -3.98 1.55
N GLY A 58 -12.37 -3.36 2.25
CA GLY A 58 -12.69 -3.66 3.63
C GLY A 58 -14.19 -3.76 3.85
N LEU A 59 -14.57 -4.69 4.73
CA LEU A 59 -15.94 -4.81 5.22
C LEU A 59 -15.91 -4.52 6.71
N ARG A 60 -16.75 -3.59 7.14
CA ARG A 60 -16.94 -3.31 8.56
C ARG A 60 -18.40 -3.04 8.84
N GLU A 61 -18.94 -3.81 9.77
CA GLU A 61 -20.39 -3.87 10.00
C GLU A 61 -21.09 -4.17 8.67
N ASP A 62 -22.10 -3.38 8.29
CA ASP A 62 -22.82 -3.52 7.02
C ASP A 62 -22.30 -2.53 5.94
N LYS A 63 -21.11 -1.95 6.14
CA LYS A 63 -20.50 -0.98 5.22
C LYS A 63 -19.32 -1.59 4.49
N ILE A 64 -19.34 -1.45 3.17
CA ILE A 64 -18.22 -1.81 2.30
C ILE A 64 -17.41 -0.56 2.01
N PHE A 65 -16.10 -0.67 2.21
CA PHE A 65 -15.12 0.36 1.92
C PHE A 65 -14.23 -0.11 0.77
N LEU A 66 -14.06 0.77 -0.23
CA LEU A 66 -13.19 0.54 -1.37
C LEU A 66 -12.24 1.74 -1.49
N ALA A 67 -10.96 1.46 -1.69
CA ALA A 67 -9.96 2.46 -1.98
C ALA A 67 -9.13 2.05 -3.20
N VAL A 68 -8.79 3.02 -4.04
CA VAL A 68 -7.82 2.90 -5.12
C VAL A 68 -6.84 4.05 -4.94
N ALA A 69 -5.55 3.76 -4.95
CA ALA A 69 -4.52 4.72 -4.64
C ALA A 69 -3.32 4.55 -5.59
N ASP A 70 -2.69 5.67 -5.90
CA ASP A 70 -1.44 5.79 -6.65
C ASP A 70 -0.44 6.52 -5.76
N CYS A 71 0.60 5.80 -5.33
CA CYS A 71 1.70 6.38 -4.57
C CYS A 71 2.80 6.83 -5.53
N THR A 72 3.19 8.11 -5.43
CA THR A 72 4.27 8.68 -6.25
C THR A 72 5.61 7.98 -6.00
N GLY A 73 6.39 7.78 -7.06
CA GLY A 73 7.68 7.09 -7.03
C GLY A 73 7.75 5.96 -8.04
N LYS A 74 8.85 5.19 -8.05
CA LYS A 74 9.01 4.00 -8.91
C LYS A 74 9.76 2.89 -8.20
N GLY A 75 9.43 1.64 -8.53
CA GLY A 75 10.16 0.47 -8.06
C GLY A 75 9.92 0.18 -6.57
N ILE A 76 11.00 -0.10 -5.85
CA ILE A 76 10.95 -0.61 -4.47
C ILE A 76 10.34 0.41 -3.51
N SER A 77 10.72 1.69 -3.59
CA SER A 77 10.18 2.72 -2.70
C SER A 77 8.67 2.91 -2.88
N ALA A 78 8.20 2.96 -4.12
CA ALA A 78 6.77 3.03 -4.42
C ALA A 78 6.02 1.81 -3.88
N SER A 79 6.60 0.62 -4.01
CA SER A 79 6.02 -0.60 -3.43
C SER A 79 5.92 -0.54 -1.91
N LEU A 80 6.95 -0.05 -1.21
CA LEU A 80 6.88 0.13 0.24
C LEU A 80 5.79 1.14 0.64
N LEU A 81 5.60 2.22 -0.12
CA LEU A 81 4.50 3.17 0.10
C LEU A 81 3.14 2.52 -0.06
N SER A 82 2.96 1.67 -1.08
CA SER A 82 1.70 0.94 -1.27
C SER A 82 1.38 0.00 -0.10
N VAL A 83 2.39 -0.71 0.40
CA VAL A 83 2.27 -1.61 1.57
C VAL A 83 1.89 -0.80 2.81
N MET A 84 2.53 0.36 3.01
CA MET A 84 2.20 1.25 4.11
C MET A 84 0.76 1.78 3.99
N GLY A 85 0.34 2.20 2.80
CA GLY A 85 -1.03 2.64 2.53
C GLY A 85 -2.07 1.58 2.86
N ILE A 86 -1.84 0.32 2.46
CA ILE A 86 -2.69 -0.82 2.82
C ILE A 86 -2.74 -1.00 4.35
N SER A 87 -1.61 -0.91 5.04
CA SER A 87 -1.54 -1.03 6.50
C SER A 87 -2.33 0.06 7.21
N LEU A 88 -2.17 1.30 6.77
CA LEU A 88 -2.88 2.45 7.33
C LEU A 88 -4.38 2.40 7.05
N LEU A 89 -4.81 1.94 5.87
CA LEU A 89 -6.23 1.73 5.58
C LEU A 89 -6.83 0.65 6.49
N ASN A 90 -6.13 -0.47 6.72
CA ASN A 90 -6.57 -1.47 7.68
C ASN A 90 -6.73 -0.86 9.08
N TYR A 91 -5.76 -0.07 9.54
CA TYR A 91 -5.84 0.60 10.84
C TYR A 91 -7.03 1.56 10.91
N VAL A 92 -7.10 2.51 9.98
CA VAL A 92 -8.07 3.61 10.02
C VAL A 92 -9.49 3.10 9.82
N ILE A 93 -9.72 2.22 8.84
CA ILE A 93 -11.08 1.73 8.54
C ILE A 93 -11.54 0.69 9.55
N LEU A 94 -10.68 -0.26 9.94
CA LEU A 94 -11.10 -1.39 10.77
C LEU A 94 -11.04 -1.10 12.28
N SER A 95 -10.24 -0.11 12.72
CA SER A 95 -10.03 0.16 14.16
C SER A 95 -10.68 1.45 14.67
N LYS A 96 -11.06 2.40 13.80
CA LYS A 96 -11.66 3.69 14.20
C LYS A 96 -13.11 3.76 13.79
N ASN A 97 -13.96 4.39 14.59
CA ASN A 97 -15.36 4.58 14.25
C ASN A 97 -15.66 6.05 13.95
N TYR A 98 -15.73 6.40 12.66
CA TYR A 98 -16.21 7.69 12.22
C TYR A 98 -17.51 7.56 11.43
N ASP A 99 -18.36 8.57 11.54
CA ASP A 99 -19.64 8.63 10.83
C ASP A 99 -19.47 9.09 9.37
N LEU A 100 -18.50 9.97 9.13
CA LEU A 100 -18.25 10.57 7.82
C LEU A 100 -16.97 10.02 7.20
N LEU A 101 -17.01 9.72 5.90
CA LEU A 101 -15.85 9.28 5.12
C LEU A 101 -14.68 10.28 5.21
N GLY A 102 -15.00 11.59 5.25
CA GLY A 102 -14.00 12.64 5.36
C GLY A 102 -13.13 12.55 6.62
N ASP A 103 -13.65 12.00 7.72
CA ASP A 103 -12.88 11.86 8.95
C ASP A 103 -11.94 10.65 8.92
N TYR A 104 -12.31 9.57 8.21
CA TYR A 104 -11.36 8.50 7.89
C TYR A 104 -10.21 9.04 7.02
N LEU A 105 -10.49 9.87 6.02
CA LEU A 105 -9.44 10.44 5.18
C LEU A 105 -8.51 11.38 5.96
N LYS A 106 -9.04 12.20 6.87
CA LYS A 106 -8.22 13.04 7.76
C LYS A 106 -7.32 12.22 8.67
N GLU A 107 -7.84 11.14 9.28
CA GLU A 107 -7.04 10.27 10.14
C GLU A 107 -5.98 9.51 9.31
N LEU A 108 -6.31 9.09 8.09
CA LEU A 108 -5.36 8.48 7.16
C LEU A 108 -4.22 9.45 6.82
N ASP A 109 -4.54 10.69 6.45
CA ASP A 109 -3.55 11.73 6.14
C ASP A 109 -2.66 12.04 7.35
N LYS A 110 -3.26 12.21 8.53
CA LYS A 110 -2.52 12.40 9.79
C LYS A 110 -1.55 11.25 10.05
N LYS A 111 -2.01 10.00 9.94
CA LYS A 111 -1.17 8.81 10.16
C LYS A 111 -0.08 8.68 9.10
N TRP A 112 -0.38 9.07 7.87
CA TRP A 112 0.60 9.13 6.79
C TRP A 112 1.71 10.12 7.14
N LEU A 113 1.37 11.36 7.51
CA LEU A 113 2.33 12.38 7.92
C LEU A 113 3.17 11.92 9.11
N GLU A 114 2.57 11.39 10.18
CA GLU A 114 3.28 10.84 11.34
C GLU A 114 4.27 9.70 10.98
N THR A 115 3.98 8.93 9.93
CA THR A 115 4.84 7.82 9.50
C THR A 115 6.08 8.31 8.76
N PHE A 116 5.97 9.39 7.98
CA PHE A 116 7.04 9.88 7.11
C PHE A 116 7.76 11.13 7.65
N GLN A 117 7.14 11.88 8.56
CA GLN A 117 7.76 12.97 9.30
C GLN A 117 8.30 12.43 10.63
N SER A 118 9.58 12.05 10.62
CA SER A 118 10.32 11.78 11.86
C SER A 118 10.61 13.10 12.61
N GLU A 119 10.83 13.04 13.94
CA GLU A 119 11.14 14.15 14.88
C GLU A 119 12.34 15.06 14.53
N ASN A 120 12.82 15.07 13.29
CA ASN A 120 13.98 15.83 12.84
C ASN A 120 13.69 17.30 12.49
N GLU A 121 12.45 17.76 12.50
CA GLU A 121 12.12 19.18 12.27
C GLU A 121 12.04 20.02 13.56
N ASP A 122 11.89 19.41 14.74
CA ASP A 122 11.83 20.14 16.03
C ASP A 122 13.20 20.61 16.55
N LYS A 123 14.31 20.22 15.91
CA LYS A 123 15.67 20.66 16.26
C LYS A 123 16.24 21.76 15.37
N MET A 124 15.54 22.17 14.31
CA MET A 124 16.01 23.22 13.39
C MET A 124 15.41 24.62 13.65
N PHE A 125 14.45 24.74 14.58
CA PHE A 125 13.84 26.03 14.95
C PHE A 125 14.10 26.49 16.40
N ASN A 126 14.97 25.78 17.14
CA ASN A 126 15.40 26.16 18.49
C ASN A 126 16.89 26.57 18.55
N ASN A 127 17.29 27.54 17.71
CA ASN A 127 18.52 28.32 17.88
C ASN A 127 18.20 29.81 17.76
#